data_AF-A0A844M5F1-F1
#
_entry.id   AF-A0A844M5F1-F1
#
_cell.length_a   1.000
_cell.length_b   1.000
_cell.length_c   1.000
_cell.angle_alpha   90.00
_cell.angle_beta   90.00
_cell.angle_gamma   90.00
#
_symmetry.space_group_name_H-M   'P 1'
#
loop_
_entity.id
_entity.type
_entity.pdbx_description
1 polymer ?
#
loop_
_entity_poly.entity_id
_entity_poly.type
_entity_poly.pdbx_seq_one_letter_code
_entity_poly.pdbx_strand_id
1 'polypeptide(L)' 'MAQFYPDVDGRTFVILGAGAAGIHAALSLRVAGYQGRIVMITQENKLPSFQKHD' A
#
# COMPACT_ATOMS: atom_id res chain seq x y z
N MET A 1 11.45 -8.46 12.33
CA MET A 1 10.85 -7.50 11.37
C MET A 1 11.41 -7.83 9.99
N ALA A 2 10.59 -7.89 8.94
CA ALA A 2 11.07 -8.22 7.59
C ALA A 2 11.90 -7.06 7.03
N GLN A 3 13.10 -7.34 6.50
CA GLN A 3 13.92 -6.34 5.82
C GLN A 3 13.31 -5.97 4.47
N PHE A 4 13.25 -4.67 4.17
CA PHE A 4 12.79 -4.16 2.88
C PHE A 4 13.96 -4.17 1.89
N TYR A 5 13.89 -5.05 0.89
CA TYR A 5 14.89 -5.14 -0.17
C TYR A 5 14.28 -4.61 -1.46
N PRO A 6 14.50 -3.34 -1.84
CA PRO A 6 13.94 -2.77 -3.06
C PRO A 6 14.48 -3.43 -4.35
N ASP A 7 15.63 -4.12 -4.25
CA ASP A 7 16.35 -4.70 -5.40
C ASP A 7 16.05 -6.18 -5.65
N VAL A 8 15.19 -6.83 -4.84
CA VAL A 8 14.79 -8.25 -5.04
C VAL A 8 13.98 -8.47 -6.31
N ASP A 9 13.26 -7.44 -6.77
CA ASP A 9 12.50 -7.45 -8.02
C ASP A 9 12.28 -6.00 -8.50
N GLY A 10 12.82 -5.68 -9.68
CA GLY A 10 12.73 -4.33 -10.26
C GLY A 10 11.34 -3.92 -10.74
N ARG A 11 10.35 -4.82 -10.70
CA ARG A 11 8.96 -4.49 -11.04
C ARG A 11 8.33 -3.63 -9.94
N THR A 12 7.36 -2.81 -10.32
CA THR A 12 6.52 -2.05 -9.38
C THR A 12 5.06 -2.29 -9.74
N PHE A 13 4.26 -2.74 -8.76
CA PHE A 13 2.82 -2.85 -8.92
C PHE A 13 2.14 -1.62 -8.31
N VAL A 14 1.23 -1.02 -9.07
CA VAL A 14 0.41 0.11 -8.62
C VAL A 14 -1.03 -0.37 -8.43
N ILE A 15 -1.60 -0.09 -7.26
CA ILE A 15 -2.98 -0.42 -6.91
C ILE A 15 -3.75 0.90 -6.76
N LEU A 16 -4.78 1.10 -7.60
CA LEU A 16 -5.68 2.23 -7.51
C LEU A 16 -6.87 1.86 -6.60
N GLY A 17 -6.96 2.51 -5.45
CA GLY A 17 -7.92 2.25 -4.37
C GLY A 17 -7.28 1.51 -3.20
N ALA A 18 -7.32 2.11 -2.00
CA ALA A 18 -6.82 1.51 -0.76
C ALA A 18 -7.93 0.97 0.17
N GLY A 19 -9.09 0.68 -0.40
CA GLY A 19 -10.17 -0.04 0.29
C GLY A 19 -9.89 -1.54 0.42
N ALA A 20 -10.89 -2.30 0.87
CA ALA A 20 -10.74 -3.74 1.13
C ALA A 20 -10.14 -4.52 -0.06
N ALA A 21 -10.60 -4.25 -1.28
CA ALA A 21 -10.10 -4.93 -2.48
C ALA A 21 -8.61 -4.65 -2.74
N GLY A 22 -8.18 -3.39 -2.59
CA GLY A 22 -6.77 -3.01 -2.79
C GLY A 22 -5.85 -3.61 -1.74
N ILE A 23 -6.30 -3.66 -0.49
CA ILE A 23 -5.58 -4.33 0.60
C ILE A 23 -5.45 -5.82 0.32
N HIS A 24 -6.54 -6.49 -0.07
CA HIS A 24 -6.49 -7.91 -0.41
C HIS A 24 -5.56 -8.18 -1.60
N ALA A 25 -5.58 -7.35 -2.64
CA ALA A 25 -4.68 -7.46 -3.78
C ALA A 25 -3.19 -7.34 -3.35
N ALA A 26 -2.87 -6.36 -2.50
CA ALA A 26 -1.52 -6.21 -1.96
C ALA A 26 -1.10 -7.43 -1.13
N LEU A 27 -2.01 -7.96 -0.31
CA LEU A 27 -1.76 -9.12 0.54
C LEU A 27 -1.54 -10.39 -0.29
N SER A 28 -2.37 -10.61 -1.32
CA SER A 28 -2.20 -11.73 -2.26
C SER A 28 -0.83 -11.70 -2.94
N LEU A 29 -0.34 -10.53 -3.35
CA LEU A 29 1.01 -10.39 -3.90
C LEU A 29 2.07 -10.85 -2.88
N ARG A 30 1.95 -10.46 -1.61
CA ARG A 30 2.90 -10.86 -0.57
C ARG A 30 2.83 -12.36 -0.26
N VAL A 31 1.62 -12.93 -0.18
CA VAL A 31 1.43 -14.38 0.02
C VAL A 31 1.99 -15.18 -1.17
N ALA A 32 1.87 -14.67 -2.39
CA ALA A 32 2.47 -15.26 -3.59
C ALA A 32 4.00 -15.09 -3.65
N GLY A 33 4.63 -14.45 -2.66
CA GLY A 33 6.07 -14.29 -2.56
C GLY A 33 6.63 -13.06 -3.29
N TYR A 34 5.79 -12.16 -3.81
CA TYR A 34 6.27 -10.92 -4.41
C TYR A 34 6.88 -10.02 -3.34
N GLN A 35 8.19 -9.74 -3.46
CA GLN A 35 8.94 -8.93 -2.51
C GLN A 35 9.25 -7.52 -3.02
N GLY A 36 8.98 -7.22 -4.29
CA GLY A 36 9.20 -5.90 -4.89
C GLY A 36 8.25 -4.81 -4.38
N ARG A 37 8.34 -3.64 -5.01
CA ARG A 37 7.58 -2.45 -4.62
C ARG A 37 6.09 -2.58 -4.96
N ILE A 38 5.24 -2.22 -4.00
CA ILE A 38 3.79 -2.05 -4.18
C ILE A 38 3.46 -0.61 -3.80
N VAL A 39 2.80 0.14 -4.69
CA VAL A 39 2.34 1.51 -4.43
C VAL A 39 0.82 1.51 -4.45
N MET A 40 0.19 2.00 -3.38
CA MET A 40 -1.26 2.15 -3.29
C MET A 40 -1.63 3.62 -3.42
N ILE A 41 -2.51 3.95 -4.34
CA ILE A 41 -2.99 5.32 -4.59
C ILE A 41 -4.48 5.32 -4.30
N THR A 42 -4.95 6.20 -3.41
CA THR A 42 -6.37 6.31 -3.07
C THR A 42 -6.82 7.76 -3.16
N GLN A 43 -8.09 7.99 -3.46
CA GLN A 43 -8.69 9.32 -3.51
C GLN A 43 -8.97 9.91 -2.11
N GLU A 44 -8.80 9.11 -1.05
CA GLU A 44 -9.15 9.51 0.31
C GLU A 44 -8.29 10.69 0.80
N ASN A 45 -8.84 11.90 0.69
CA ASN A 45 -8.25 13.14 1.21
C ASN A 45 -8.73 13.40 2.65
N LYS A 46 -8.58 12.43 3.56
CA LYS A 46 -8.77 12.72 4.98
C LYS A 46 -7.58 13.54 5.46
N LEU A 47 -7.73 14.85 5.41
CA LEU A 47 -6.96 15.76 6.25
C LEU A 47 -7.05 15.22 7.69
N PRO A 48 -5.94 15.20 8.47
CA PRO A 48 -6.03 14.96 9.90
C PRO A 48 -7.06 15.95 10.46
N SER A 49 -8.15 15.45 11.03
CA SER A 49 -9.15 16.30 11.65
C SER A 49 -8.56 16.87 12.93
N PHE A 50 -7.76 17.94 12.82
CA PHE A 50 -7.48 18.81 13.94
C PHE A 50 -8.78 19.55 14.27
N GLN A 51 -9.70 18.88 14.97
CA GLN A 51 -10.82 19.54 15.62
C GLN A 51 -10.22 20.40 16.72
N LYS A 52 -10.02 21.70 16.47
CA LYS A 52 -9.89 22.66 17.54
C LYS A 52 -11.24 22.67 18.27
N HIS A 53 -11.25 22.10 19.46
CA HIS A 53 -12.25 22.42 20.47
C HIS A 53 -11.96 23.85 20.92
N ASP A 54 -12.77 24.79 20.43
CA ASP A 54 -13.09 26.03 21.16
C ASP A 54 -14.37 25.79 21.96
#